data_AF-A0A822D197-F1
#
_entry.id   AF-A0A822D197-F1
#
_cell.length_a   1.000
_cell.length_b   1.000
_cell.length_c   1.000
_cell.angle_alpha   90.00
_cell.angle_beta   90.00
_cell.angle_gamma   90.00
#
_symmetry.space_group_name_H-M   'P 1'
#
loop_
_entity.id
_entity.type
_entity.pdbx_description
1 polymer ?
#
loop_
_entity_poly.entity_id
_entity_poly.type
_entity_poly.pdbx_seq_one_letter_code
_entity_poly.pdbx_strand_id
1 'polypeptide(L)' 'DRTMFTLHCLAAKDIRKHSYFPAEDEVLLMAATQFKVIGCLNQGDLHIIQLEETRPPYPLLLPVPIVASSSINPIPSGK' A
#
# COMPACT_ATOMS: atom_id res chain seq x y z
N ASP A 1 -18.39 -19.46 9.33
CA ASP A 1 -17.91 -19.25 7.97
C ASP A 1 -16.88 -18.13 7.99
N ARG A 2 -15.65 -18.40 7.57
CA ARG A 2 -14.50 -17.48 7.65
C ARG A 2 -13.73 -17.51 6.33
N THR A 3 -13.24 -16.35 5.90
CA THR A 3 -12.42 -16.22 4.69
C THR A 3 -11.03 -15.71 5.05
N MET A 4 -10.00 -16.39 4.57
CA MET A 4 -8.60 -15.96 4.65
C MET A 4 -8.09 -15.63 3.25
N PHE A 5 -7.49 -14.44 3.11
CA PHE A 5 -6.83 -14.04 1.88
C PHE A 5 -5.33 -14.24 1.99
N THR A 6 -4.74 -14.87 0.98
CA THR A 6 -3.29 -14.94 0.82
C THR A 6 -2.91 -14.07 -0.36
N LEU A 7 -2.06 -13.07 -0.14
CA LEU A 7 -1.76 -12.05 -1.15
C LEU A 7 -0.32 -12.19 -1.65
N HIS A 8 -0.13 -12.20 -2.97
CA HIS A 8 1.15 -11.96 -3.62
C HIS A 8 1.16 -10.52 -4.14
N CYS A 9 1.85 -9.62 -3.42
CA CYS A 9 1.86 -8.18 -3.68
C CYS A 9 3.24 -7.67 -4.12
N LEU A 10 3.25 -6.66 -4.99
CA LEU A 10 4.43 -5.95 -5.46
C LEU A 10 4.59 -4.58 -4.78
N ALA A 11 3.48 -3.91 -4.44
CA ALA A 11 3.49 -2.52 -4.02
C ALA A 11 3.19 -2.29 -2.52
N ALA A 12 3.11 -3.36 -1.72
CA ALA A 12 2.82 -3.28 -0.29
C ALA A 12 3.86 -2.43 0.46
N LYS A 13 3.39 -1.58 1.39
CA LYS A 13 4.24 -0.70 2.19
C LYS A 13 4.29 -1.19 3.63
N ASP A 14 5.49 -1.50 4.11
CA ASP A 14 5.73 -1.74 5.54
C ASP A 14 5.43 -0.45 6.33
N ILE A 15 4.47 -0.53 7.25
CA ILE A 15 4.06 0.58 8.10
C ILE A 15 4.37 0.35 9.58
N ARG A 16 5.19 -0.65 9.93
CA ARG A 16 5.51 -0.99 11.33
C ARG A 16 6.00 0.20 12.15
N LYS A 17 6.83 1.06 11.54
CA LYS A 17 7.38 2.28 12.18
C LYS A 17 6.35 3.39 12.41
N HIS A 18 5.16 3.23 11.85
CA HIS A 18 4.08 4.21 11.89
C HIS A 18 2.79 3.64 12.52
N SER A 19 2.77 2.36 12.89
CA SER A 19 1.63 1.70 13.50
C SER A 19 1.67 1.82 15.03
N TYR A 20 0.48 1.81 15.65
CA TYR A 20 0.34 1.76 17.10
C TYR A 20 0.80 0.40 17.67
N PHE A 21 0.66 -0.68 16.87
CA PHE A 21 1.07 -2.04 17.23
C PHE A 21 2.17 -2.54 16.27
N PRO A 22 3.44 -2.21 16.51
CA PRO A 22 4.53 -2.50 15.58
C PRO A 22 4.86 -4.00 15.42
N ALA A 23 4.32 -4.85 16.29
CA ALA A 23 4.56 -6.30 16.29
C ALA A 23 3.67 -7.09 15.32
N GLU A 24 2.70 -6.45 14.66
CA GLU A 24 1.75 -7.13 13.76
C GLU A 24 2.31 -7.34 12.33
N ASP A 25 3.53 -6.88 12.07
CA ASP A 25 4.15 -6.87 10.74
C ASP A 25 3.23 -6.29 9.64
N GLU A 26 2.48 -5.24 10.02
CA GLU A 26 1.44 -4.65 9.19
C GLU A 26 2.01 -4.03 7.90
N VAL A 27 1.35 -4.35 6.78
CA VAL A 27 1.62 -3.78 5.48
C VAL A 27 0.37 -3.08 4.94
N LEU A 28 0.56 -1.89 4.36
CA LEU A 28 -0.48 -1.11 3.73
C LEU A 28 -0.48 -1.31 2.21
N LEU A 29 -1.65 -1.61 1.66
CA LEU A 29 -1.87 -1.63 0.22
C LEU A 29 -2.39 -0.27 -0.25
N MET A 30 -2.01 0.13 -1.46
CA MET A 30 -2.57 1.33 -2.06
C MET A 30 -4.06 1.14 -2.35
N ALA A 31 -4.82 2.21 -2.23
CA ALA A 31 -6.22 2.20 -2.64
C ALA A 31 -6.32 1.82 -4.13
N ALA A 32 -7.38 1.07 -4.46
CA ALA A 32 -7.64 0.57 -5.81
C ALA A 32 -6.55 -0.36 -6.39
N THR A 33 -5.70 -0.98 -5.56
CA THR A 33 -4.88 -2.12 -5.99
C THR A 33 -5.79 -3.24 -6.53
N GLN A 34 -5.45 -3.75 -7.70
CA GLN A 34 -6.21 -4.80 -8.38
C GLN A 34 -5.54 -6.15 -8.15
N PHE A 35 -6.37 -7.19 -8.02
CA PHE A 35 -5.91 -8.56 -7.81
C PHE A 35 -6.64 -9.52 -8.74
N LYS A 36 -5.95 -10.59 -9.13
CA LYS A 36 -6.53 -11.76 -9.78
C LYS A 36 -6.61 -12.91 -8.79
N VAL A 37 -7.75 -13.60 -8.76
CA VAL A 37 -7.87 -14.88 -8.05
C VAL A 37 -7.06 -15.93 -8.81
N ILE A 38 -6.05 -16.50 -8.15
CA ILE A 38 -5.18 -17.54 -8.71
C ILE A 38 -5.43 -18.92 -8.11
N GLY A 39 -6.12 -18.99 -6.97
CA GLY A 39 -6.44 -20.26 -6.32
C GLY A 39 -7.50 -20.09 -5.23
N CYS A 40 -8.26 -21.16 -5.01
CA CYS A 40 -9.22 -21.26 -3.92
C CYS A 40 -9.06 -22.63 -3.24
N LEU A 41 -9.14 -22.66 -1.92
CA LEU A 41 -9.12 -23.88 -1.12
C LEU A 41 -10.16 -23.80 -0.01
N ASN A 42 -11.00 -24.83 0.10
CA ASN A 42 -11.97 -24.95 1.17
C ASN A 42 -11.48 -25.99 2.18
N GLN A 43 -11.38 -25.61 3.45
CA GLN A 43 -10.93 -26.49 4.52
C GLN A 43 -11.84 -26.34 5.74
N GLY A 44 -12.81 -27.24 5.87
CA GLY A 44 -13.80 -27.18 6.95
C GLY A 44 -14.64 -25.89 6.84
N ASP A 45 -14.59 -25.04 7.87
CA ASP A 45 -15.28 -23.76 7.94
C ASP A 45 -14.46 -22.56 7.41
N LEU A 46 -13.30 -22.85 6.80
CA LEU A 46 -12.35 -21.85 6.30
C LEU A 46 -12.29 -21.87 4.76
N HIS A 47 -12.54 -20.70 4.16
CA HIS A 47 -12.35 -20.42 2.74
C HIS A 47 -11.06 -19.66 2.53
N ILE A 48 -10.09 -20.26 1.83
CA ILE A 48 -8.81 -19.63 1.54
C ILE A 48 -8.82 -19.17 0.08
N ILE A 49 -8.58 -17.88 -0.14
CA ILE A 49 -8.52 -17.28 -1.48
C ILE A 49 -7.11 -16.72 -1.71
N GLN A 50 -6.45 -17.22 -2.74
CA GLN A 50 -5.14 -16.75 -3.17
C GLN A 50 -5.30 -15.67 -4.24
N LEU A 51 -4.70 -14.52 -3.99
CA LEU A 51 -4.77 -13.33 -4.83
C LEU A 51 -3.36 -12.92 -5.27
N GLU A 52 -3.22 -12.59 -6.55
CA GLU A 52 -2.00 -12.02 -7.11
C GLU A 52 -2.26 -10.60 -7.60
N GLU A 53 -1.44 -9.65 -7.15
CA GLU A 53 -1.53 -8.25 -7.54
C GLU A 53 -1.32 -8.12 -9.05
N THR A 54 -2.24 -7.46 -9.73
CA THR A 54 -2.13 -7.16 -11.14
C THR A 54 -1.62 -5.75 -11.35
N ARG A 55 -0.88 -5.54 -12.45
CA ARG A 55 -0.48 -4.20 -12.84
C ARG A 55 -1.73 -3.42 -13.28
N PRO A 56 -2.03 -2.25 -12.68
CA PRO A 56 -3.21 -1.50 -13.06
C PRO A 56 -3.05 -0.99 -14.51
N PRO A 57 -4.15 -0.91 -15.28
CA PRO A 57 -4.11 -0.45 -16.67
C PRO A 57 -3.80 1.05 -16.80
N TYR A 58 -3.85 1.80 -15.69
CA TYR A 58 -3.52 3.21 -15.60
C TYR A 58 -2.74 3.50 -14.30
N PRO A 59 -1.94 4.57 -14.24
CA PRO A 59 -1.27 4.98 -13.01
C PRO A 59 -2.29 5.33 -11.91
N LEU A 60 -2.10 4.80 -10.71
CA LEU A 60 -2.99 5.09 -9.57
C LEU A 60 -2.74 6.48 -8.95
N LEU A 61 -1.55 7.05 -9.17
CA LEU A 61 -1.16 8.35 -8.69
C LEU A 61 -0.85 9.26 -9.86
N LEU A 62 -1.35 10.49 -9.80
CA LEU A 62 -0.91 11.56 -10.68
C LEU A 62 0.50 12.01 -10.26
N PRO A 63 1.39 12.35 -11.21
CA PRO A 63 2.66 12.98 -10.87
C PRO A 63 2.41 14.28 -10.10
N VAL A 64 3.03 14.43 -8.93
CA VAL A 64 3.03 15.70 -8.21
C VAL A 64 3.98 16.63 -8.96
N PRO A 65 3.54 17.82 -9.41
CA PRO A 65 4.46 18.79 -9.99
C PRO A 65 5.46 19.20 -8.90
N ILE A 66 6.74 18.91 -9.13
CA ILE A 66 7.81 19.47 -8.29
C ILE A 66 7.86 20.96 -8.62
N VAL A 67 7.18 21.77 -7.81
CA VAL A 67 7.44 23.21 -7.80
C VAL A 67 8.85 23.34 -7.23
N ALA A 68 9.84 23.54 -8.10
CA ALA A 68 11.15 23.95 -7.67
C ALA A 68 10.94 25.18 -6.77
N SER A 69 11.30 25.07 -5.50
CA SER A 69 11.26 26.20 -4.59
C SER A 69 12.16 27.28 -5.16
N SER A 70 11.56 28.26 -5.80
CA SER A 70 12.25 29.49 -6.20
C SER A 70 12.75 30.15 -4.92
N SER A 71 14.07 30.08 -4.72
CA SER A 71 14.90 30.95 -3.88
C SER A 71 14.32 31.31 -2.51
N ILE A 72 14.79 30.63 -1.47
CA ILE A 72 14.64 31.07 -0.07
C ILE A 72 15.29 32.46 0.04
N ASN A 73 14.49 33.52 0.14
CA ASN A 73 14.99 34.83 0.55
C ASN A 73 15.50 34.71 2.00
N PRO A 74 16.73 35.17 2.32
CA PRO A 74 17.23 35.09 3.68
C PRO A 74 16.35 35.92 4.63
N ILE A 75 16.09 35.35 5.81
CA ILE A 75 15.37 36.02 6.91
C ILE A 75 16.17 37.26 7.33
N PRO A 76 15.57 38.46 7.40
CA PRO A 76 16.28 39.64 7.87
C PRO A 76 16.59 39.49 9.36
N SER A 77 17.88 39.58 9.71
CA SER A 77 18.32 39.68 11.10
C SER A 77 17.85 41.01 11.67
N GLY A 78 16.82 40.98 12.52
CA GLY A 78 16.43 42.14 13.34
C GLY A 78 17.56 42.55 14.28
N LYS A 79 17.80 43.85 14.38
CA LYS A 79 18.60 44.47 15.45
C LYS A 79 17.76 44.65 16.70
#